data_AF-A0A7R9GR20-F1
#
_entry.id   AF-A0A7R9GR20-F1
#
_cell.length_a   1.000
_cell.length_b   1.000
_cell.length_c   1.000
_cell.angle_alpha   90.00
_cell.angle_beta   90.00
_cell.angle_gamma   90.00
#
_symmetry.space_group_name_H-M   'P 1'
#
loop_
_entity.id
_entity.type
_entity.pdbx_description
1 polymer ?
#
loop_
_entity_poly.entity_id
_entity_poly.type
_entity_poly.pdbx_seq_one_letter_code
_entity_poly.pdbx_strand_id
1 'polypeptide(L)'
;MILEACHCHLEFRSEIDLVRSTSYLRGVYMSFMVFTERTSLFVTLLAYVLLGNTTSSDKVYSMAQFYNVLNLSLAIFYPMALSTGAEAMVSVDRIQEFLMQGEITPRKAIPSTVTQNGMKSCSLGVTIKNGCAKWSPSDSQPTLSDVCFHVKPGALCAIIGPVGSGKQDPCLFFQSSLLQAVLGELPLETGSLQVDSDISYASQEPWLFVGSVRQNILFGQPYEKKKYQEVVRVCALERDLQLFPYGDKTIVGERGVSLSGGQRARINLARSLLFYLISYSIIT
;
A
#
# COMPACT_ATOMS: atom_id res chain seq x y z
N MET A 1 -9.71 22.95 -10.44
CA MET A 1 -10.27 22.31 -11.66
C MET A 1 -9.57 22.72 -12.96
N ILE A 2 -9.67 23.95 -13.49
CA ILE A 2 -9.00 24.31 -14.77
C ILE A 2 -7.46 24.36 -14.64
N LEU A 3 -6.93 24.89 -13.53
CA LEU A 3 -5.47 24.91 -13.26
C LEU A 3 -4.89 23.49 -13.06
N GLU A 4 -5.58 22.62 -12.31
CA GLU A 4 -5.13 21.24 -12.08
C GLU A 4 -5.17 20.40 -13.36
N ALA A 5 -6.19 20.59 -14.20
CA ALA A 5 -6.26 19.95 -15.51
C ALA A 5 -5.13 20.43 -16.43
N CYS A 6 -4.76 21.71 -16.37
CA CYS A 6 -3.65 22.26 -17.15
C CYS A 6 -2.29 21.74 -16.66
N HIS A 7 -2.08 21.64 -15.35
CA HIS A 7 -0.86 21.12 -14.75
C HIS A 7 -0.64 19.64 -15.10
N CYS A 8 -1.66 18.81 -14.95
CA CYS A 8 -1.61 17.39 -15.31
C CYS A 8 -1.35 17.21 -16.81
N HIS A 9 -1.93 18.08 -17.65
CA HIS A 9 -1.70 18.02 -19.09
C HIS A 9 -0.27 18.43 -19.51
N LEU A 10 0.37 19.33 -18.75
CA LEU A 10 1.78 19.72 -18.96
C LEU A 10 2.73 18.61 -18.51
N GLU A 11 2.48 17.98 -17.36
CA GLU A 11 3.25 16.83 -16.87
C GLU A 11 3.21 15.67 -17.88
N PHE A 12 2.02 15.32 -18.37
CA PHE A 12 1.85 14.27 -19.37
C PHE A 12 2.57 14.58 -20.69
N ARG A 13 2.61 15.84 -21.12
CA ARG A 13 3.38 16.24 -22.31
C ARG A 13 4.88 16.06 -22.09
N SER A 14 5.39 16.46 -20.92
CA SER A 14 6.80 16.29 -20.59
C SER A 14 7.22 14.83 -20.52
N GLU A 15 6.35 13.95 -20.00
CA GLU A 15 6.56 12.51 -19.98
C GLU A 15 6.61 11.93 -21.41
N ILE A 16 5.64 12.30 -22.26
CA ILE A 16 5.61 11.85 -23.66
C ILE A 16 6.86 12.30 -24.42
N ASP A 17 7.31 13.54 -24.23
CA ASP A 17 8.49 14.06 -24.92
C ASP A 17 9.76 13.32 -24.48
N LEU A 18 9.87 12.94 -23.19
CA LEU A 18 10.95 12.10 -22.68
C LEU A 18 10.91 10.68 -23.28
N VAL A 19 9.73 10.05 -23.33
CA VAL A 19 9.54 8.72 -23.94
C VAL A 19 9.87 8.76 -25.43
N ARG A 20 9.47 9.82 -26.13
CA ARG A 20 9.75 10.03 -27.56
C ARG A 20 11.25 10.17 -27.80
N SER A 21 11.94 10.99 -27.02
CA SER A 21 13.40 11.15 -27.10
C SER A 21 14.13 9.82 -26.86
N THR A 22 13.72 9.09 -25.81
CA THR A 22 14.29 7.77 -25.47
C THR A 22 14.05 6.75 -26.59
N SER A 23 12.87 6.78 -27.22
CA SER A 23 12.51 5.90 -28.32
C SER A 23 13.32 6.19 -29.59
N TYR A 24 13.58 7.46 -29.91
CA TYR A 24 14.48 7.83 -31.01
C TYR A 24 15.91 7.32 -30.76
N LEU A 25 16.44 7.52 -29.55
CA LEU A 25 17.77 7.04 -29.18
C LEU A 25 17.86 5.50 -29.29
N ARG A 26 16.83 4.80 -28.81
CA ARG A 26 16.75 3.33 -28.91
C ARG A 26 16.65 2.86 -30.37
N GLY A 27 15.91 3.58 -31.21
CA GLY A 27 15.81 3.30 -32.64
C GLY A 27 17.15 3.45 -33.37
N VAL A 28 17.90 4.51 -33.08
CA VAL A 28 19.25 4.73 -33.60
C VAL A 28 20.19 3.61 -33.14
N TYR A 29 20.18 3.28 -31.85
CA TYR A 29 20.96 2.17 -31.28
C TYR A 29 20.68 0.83 -31.98
N MET A 30 19.40 0.46 -32.13
CA MET A 30 19.01 -0.79 -32.80
C MET A 30 19.42 -0.81 -34.27
N SER A 31 19.39 0.34 -34.95
CA SER A 31 19.83 0.46 -36.35
C SER A 31 21.33 0.17 -36.47
N PHE A 32 22.16 0.80 -35.62
CA PHE A 32 23.60 0.54 -35.60
C PHE A 32 23.92 -0.94 -35.32
N MET A 33 23.18 -1.58 -34.42
CA MET A 33 23.35 -3.00 -34.08
C MET A 33 23.18 -3.92 -35.31
N VAL A 34 22.19 -3.65 -36.16
CA VAL A 34 21.93 -4.45 -37.38
C VAL A 34 22.99 -4.22 -38.46
N PHE A 35 23.48 -2.99 -38.63
CA PHE A 35 24.46 -2.66 -39.67
C PHE A 35 25.90 -3.01 -39.31
N THR A 36 26.24 -3.09 -38.01
CA THR A 36 27.61 -3.34 -37.53
C THR A 36 28.18 -4.67 -38.05
N GLU A 37 27.38 -5.73 -38.11
CA GLU A 37 27.84 -7.04 -38.61
C GLU A 37 28.27 -6.98 -40.07
N ARG A 38 27.40 -6.45 -40.93
CA ARG A 38 27.64 -6.41 -42.39
C ARG A 38 28.79 -5.49 -42.75
N THR A 39 28.88 -4.35 -42.07
CA THR A 39 29.97 -3.38 -42.28
C THR A 39 31.31 -3.93 -41.79
N SER A 40 31.35 -4.57 -40.62
CA SER A 40 32.57 -5.18 -40.08
C SER A 40 33.10 -6.32 -40.97
N LEU A 41 32.20 -7.19 -41.45
CA LEU A 41 32.54 -8.23 -42.44
C LEU A 41 33.12 -7.64 -43.72
N PHE A 42 32.45 -6.62 -44.27
CA PHE A 42 32.88 -5.96 -45.50
C PHE A 42 34.27 -5.32 -45.36
N VAL A 43 34.50 -4.57 -44.27
CA VAL A 43 35.79 -3.92 -44.01
C VAL A 43 36.91 -4.95 -43.86
N THR A 44 36.62 -6.07 -43.19
CA THR A 44 37.61 -7.14 -42.97
C THR A 44 37.97 -7.86 -44.27
N LEU A 45 36.97 -8.16 -45.11
CA LEU A 45 37.20 -8.74 -46.44
C LEU A 45 37.95 -7.77 -47.36
N LEU A 46 37.59 -6.49 -47.34
CA LEU A 46 38.27 -5.45 -48.10
C LEU A 46 39.74 -5.33 -47.69
N ALA A 47 40.03 -5.29 -46.39
CA ALA A 47 41.39 -5.27 -45.87
C ALA A 47 42.17 -6.52 -46.30
N TYR A 48 41.56 -7.71 -46.22
CA TYR A 48 42.19 -8.96 -46.64
C TYR A 48 42.56 -8.97 -48.13
N VAL A 49 41.71 -8.40 -48.99
CA VAL A 49 42.00 -8.21 -50.43
C VAL A 49 43.12 -7.20 -50.65
N LEU A 50 43.10 -6.06 -49.94
CA LEU A 50 44.13 -5.03 -50.05
C LEU A 50 45.53 -5.52 -49.63
N LEU A 51 45.60 -6.51 -48.74
CA LEU A 51 46.86 -7.17 -48.36
C LEU A 51 47.39 -8.14 -49.43
N GLY A 52 46.71 -8.28 -50.58
CA GLY A 52 47.15 -9.09 -51.72
C GLY A 52 46.79 -10.58 -51.61
N ASN A 53 45.95 -10.97 -50.66
CA ASN A 53 45.52 -12.36 -50.51
C ASN A 53 44.36 -12.70 -51.46
N THR A 54 44.31 -13.95 -51.93
CA THR A 54 43.20 -14.44 -52.75
C THR A 54 41.99 -14.79 -51.88
N THR A 55 40.82 -14.26 -52.25
CA THR A 55 39.54 -14.56 -51.60
C THR A 55 38.98 -15.86 -52.15
N SER A 56 39.12 -16.93 -51.37
CA SER A 56 38.47 -18.22 -51.66
C SER A 56 37.15 -18.33 -50.88
N SER A 57 36.17 -19.02 -51.47
CA SER A 57 34.79 -19.11 -50.98
C SER A 57 34.70 -19.71 -49.57
N ASP A 58 35.47 -20.76 -49.31
CA ASP A 58 35.60 -21.43 -48.01
C ASP A 58 35.99 -20.48 -46.86
N LYS A 59 36.92 -19.56 -47.12
CA LYS A 59 37.38 -18.57 -46.11
C LYS A 59 36.32 -17.51 -45.84
N VAL A 60 35.65 -17.01 -46.88
CA VAL A 60 34.62 -15.96 -46.76
C VAL A 60 33.40 -16.49 -45.98
N TYR A 61 32.92 -17.69 -46.31
CA TYR A 61 31.82 -18.30 -45.58
C TYR A 61 32.16 -18.58 -44.12
N SER A 62 33.37 -19.08 -43.85
CA SER A 62 33.83 -19.34 -42.48
C SER A 62 33.91 -18.05 -41.66
N MET A 63 34.47 -16.97 -42.21
CA MET A 63 34.50 -15.65 -41.56
C MET A 63 33.09 -15.15 -41.29
N ALA A 64 32.16 -15.25 -42.24
CA ALA A 64 30.80 -14.80 -42.05
C ALA A 64 30.09 -15.50 -40.87
N GLN A 65 30.31 -16.80 -40.68
CA GLN A 65 29.77 -17.53 -39.53
C GLN A 65 30.35 -17.04 -38.20
N PHE A 66 31.66 -16.80 -38.12
CA PHE A 66 32.28 -16.28 -36.89
C PHE A 66 31.79 -14.87 -36.56
N TYR A 67 31.63 -13.99 -37.55
CA TYR A 67 31.10 -12.64 -37.33
C TYR A 67 29.65 -12.64 -36.84
N ASN A 68 28.82 -13.56 -37.33
CA ASN A 68 27.43 -13.69 -36.85
C ASN A 68 27.39 -14.09 -35.36
N VAL A 69 28.20 -15.08 -34.94
CA VAL A 69 28.30 -15.49 -33.53
C VAL A 69 28.86 -14.37 -32.64
N LEU A 70 29.88 -13.64 -33.12
CA LEU A 70 30.43 -12.50 -32.41
C LEU A 70 29.42 -11.37 -32.27
N ASN A 71 28.63 -11.10 -33.31
CA ASN A 71 27.61 -10.04 -33.29
C ASN A 71 26.54 -10.32 -32.22
N LEU A 72 26.05 -11.56 -32.14
CA LEU A 72 25.10 -11.97 -31.12
C LEU A 72 25.64 -11.72 -29.70
N SER A 73 26.92 -12.02 -29.47
CA SER A 73 27.54 -11.89 -28.14
C SER A 73 27.84 -10.42 -27.78
N LEU A 74 28.48 -9.68 -28.69
CA LEU A 74 29.02 -8.34 -28.42
C LEU A 74 28.01 -7.21 -28.67
N ALA A 75 27.15 -7.33 -29.68
CA ALA A 75 26.23 -6.26 -30.05
C ALA A 75 24.86 -6.41 -29.39
N ILE A 76 24.43 -7.64 -29.10
CA ILE A 76 23.11 -7.92 -28.52
C ILE A 76 23.22 -8.22 -27.02
N PHE A 77 23.87 -9.32 -26.63
CA PHE A 77 23.84 -9.76 -25.23
C PHE A 77 24.63 -8.87 -24.29
N TYR A 78 25.80 -8.39 -24.71
CA TYR A 78 26.65 -7.58 -23.83
C TYR A 78 26.02 -6.23 -23.41
N PRO A 79 25.53 -5.37 -24.33
CA PRO A 79 24.90 -4.12 -23.92
C PRO A 79 23.57 -4.35 -23.20
N MET A 80 22.83 -5.40 -23.58
CA MET A 80 21.60 -5.79 -22.88
C MET A 80 21.90 -6.15 -21.43
N ALA A 81 22.91 -6.97 -21.18
CA ALA A 81 23.32 -7.37 -19.83
C ALA A 81 23.80 -6.17 -18.98
N LEU A 82 24.54 -5.24 -19.59
CA LEU A 82 24.95 -4.01 -18.91
C LEU A 82 23.75 -3.11 -18.56
N SER A 83 22.82 -2.93 -19.50
CA SER A 83 21.62 -2.11 -19.28
C SER A 83 20.73 -2.70 -18.20
N THR A 84 20.41 -4.00 -18.29
CA THR A 84 19.55 -4.66 -17.30
C THR A 84 20.25 -4.79 -15.94
N GLY A 85 21.57 -4.96 -15.93
CA GLY A 85 22.37 -4.93 -14.70
C GLY A 85 22.29 -3.57 -13.99
N ALA A 86 22.46 -2.47 -14.73
CA ALA A 86 22.35 -1.12 -14.19
C ALA A 86 20.93 -0.83 -13.67
N GLU A 87 19.89 -1.20 -14.43
CA GLU A 87 18.49 -1.05 -14.01
C GLU A 87 18.16 -1.89 -12.77
N ALA A 88 18.70 -3.11 -12.69
CA ALA A 88 18.52 -3.99 -11.54
C ALA A 88 19.18 -3.39 -10.28
N MET A 89 20.38 -2.82 -10.39
CA MET A 89 21.05 -2.16 -9.25
C MET A 89 20.20 -1.03 -8.67
N VAL A 90 19.71 -0.12 -9.52
CA VAL A 90 18.83 0.98 -9.07
C VAL A 90 17.52 0.46 -8.48
N SER A 91 16.97 -0.63 -9.03
CA SER A 91 15.75 -1.25 -8.49
C SER A 91 15.98 -1.86 -7.11
N VAL A 92 17.14 -2.49 -6.90
CA VAL A 92 17.54 -3.03 -5.60
C VAL A 92 17.72 -1.91 -4.57
N ASP A 93 18.38 -0.81 -4.95
CA ASP A 93 18.57 0.34 -4.05
C ASP A 93 17.23 0.91 -3.58
N ARG A 94 16.25 1.05 -4.48
CA ARG A 94 14.88 1.51 -4.13
C ARG A 94 14.15 0.55 -3.20
N ILE A 95 14.26 -0.76 -3.46
CA ILE A 95 13.65 -1.78 -2.60
C ILE A 95 14.30 -1.73 -1.21
N GLN A 96 15.63 -1.59 -1.15
CA GLN A 96 16.36 -1.47 0.11
C GLN A 96 15.93 -0.21 0.88
N GLU A 97 15.85 0.94 0.21
CA GLU A 97 15.39 2.19 0.83
C GLU A 97 13.96 2.06 1.40
N PHE A 98 13.07 1.38 0.69
CA PHE A 98 11.71 1.10 1.16
C PHE A 98 11.70 0.14 2.36
N LEU A 99 12.48 -0.95 2.30
CA LEU A 99 12.55 -1.94 3.39
C LEU A 99 13.24 -1.41 4.65
N MET A 100 14.10 -0.40 4.51
CA MET A 100 14.80 0.25 5.63
C MET A 100 14.01 1.41 6.25
N GLN A 101 12.78 1.68 5.78
CA GLN A 101 11.91 2.66 6.45
C GLN A 101 11.57 2.22 7.87
N GLY A 102 11.33 3.18 8.75
CA GLY A 102 10.98 2.91 10.14
C GLY A 102 9.66 2.14 10.26
N GLU A 103 9.68 1.05 11.01
CA GLU A 103 8.46 0.30 11.33
C GLU A 103 7.71 0.95 12.49
N ILE A 104 6.38 0.98 12.39
CA ILE A 104 5.53 1.28 13.53
C ILE A 104 5.66 0.09 14.47
N THR A 105 6.35 0.27 15.59
CA THR A 105 6.57 -0.83 16.55
C THR A 105 5.21 -1.28 17.06
N PRO A 106 4.78 -2.52 16.75
CA PRO A 106 3.49 -3.00 17.21
C PRO A 106 3.51 -2.98 18.73
N ARG A 107 2.37 -2.59 19.30
CA ARG A 107 2.15 -2.52 20.73
C ARG A 107 2.82 -3.71 21.41
N LYS A 108 3.86 -3.46 22.22
CA LYS A 108 4.33 -4.47 23.17
C LYS A 108 3.12 -4.75 24.05
N ALA A 109 2.50 -5.92 23.86
CA ALA A 109 1.56 -6.45 24.82
C ALA A 109 2.35 -6.47 26.13
N ILE A 110 2.13 -5.46 26.98
CA ILE A 110 2.60 -5.50 28.35
C ILE A 110 1.93 -6.77 28.85
N PRO A 111 2.68 -7.86 29.11
CA PRO A 111 2.08 -9.04 29.68
C PRO A 111 1.40 -8.52 30.92
N SER A 112 0.09 -8.70 31.03
CA SER A 112 -0.69 -8.37 32.21
C SER A 112 0.19 -8.75 33.38
N THR A 113 0.72 -7.76 34.12
CA THR A 113 1.69 -8.03 35.16
C THR A 113 1.02 -9.06 36.04
N VAL A 114 1.53 -10.30 36.00
CA VAL A 114 1.05 -11.38 36.85
C VAL A 114 1.52 -10.94 38.23
N THR A 115 0.70 -10.12 38.88
CA THR A 115 0.79 -9.89 40.30
C THR A 115 0.71 -11.29 40.89
N GLN A 116 1.76 -11.71 41.60
CA GLN A 116 1.93 -13.06 42.17
C GLN A 116 0.89 -13.43 43.26
N ASN A 117 -0.31 -12.84 43.22
CA ASN A 117 -1.42 -13.16 44.09
C ASN A 117 -2.69 -13.27 43.25
N GLY A 118 -2.89 -14.43 42.60
CA GLY A 118 -4.16 -15.14 42.34
C GLY A 118 -5.45 -14.40 41.93
N MET A 119 -5.42 -13.11 41.66
CA MET A 119 -6.60 -12.28 41.37
C MET A 119 -6.34 -11.61 40.02
N LYS A 120 -6.92 -12.18 38.96
CA LYS A 120 -6.99 -11.50 37.66
C LYS A 120 -7.69 -10.17 37.88
N SER A 121 -6.95 -9.05 37.86
CA SER A 121 -7.54 -7.72 37.84
C SER A 121 -8.12 -7.46 36.45
N CYS A 122 -9.13 -8.22 36.06
CA CYS A 122 -9.93 -8.00 34.86
C CYS A 122 -10.85 -6.80 35.09
N SER A 123 -10.28 -5.59 35.09
CA SER A 123 -11.06 -4.34 35.12
C SER A 123 -10.30 -3.15 34.55
N LEU A 124 -9.40 -3.37 33.59
CA LEU A 124 -8.67 -2.27 32.96
C LEU A 124 -9.28 -1.91 31.61
N GLY A 125 -10.17 -0.92 31.63
CA GLY A 125 -10.57 -0.22 30.41
C GLY A 125 -9.47 0.70 29.88
N VAL A 126 -9.78 1.51 28.87
CA VAL A 126 -8.79 2.35 28.18
C VAL A 126 -8.29 3.46 29.10
N THR A 127 -6.98 3.49 29.37
CA THR A 127 -6.34 4.51 30.21
C THR A 127 -5.17 5.16 29.47
N ILE A 128 -5.21 6.48 29.33
CA ILE A 128 -4.08 7.30 28.86
C ILE A 128 -3.67 8.25 29.98
N LYS A 129 -2.37 8.27 30.29
CA LYS A 129 -1.78 9.21 31.26
C LYS A 129 -0.70 10.04 30.58
N ASN A 130 -0.88 11.37 30.60
CA ASN A 130 0.03 12.38 30.04
C ASN A 130 0.51 12.04 28.62
N GLY A 131 -0.42 11.62 27.75
CA GLY A 131 -0.11 11.20 26.38
C GLY A 131 0.23 12.39 25.48
N CYS A 132 1.43 12.38 24.90
CA CYS A 132 1.85 13.30 23.85
C CYS A 132 2.22 12.52 22.60
N ALA A 133 1.77 12.94 21.42
CA ALA A 133 2.00 12.23 20.17
C ALA A 133 2.17 13.15 18.97
N LYS A 134 2.99 12.70 18.00
CA LYS A 134 3.32 13.41 16.76
C LYS A 134 3.32 12.46 15.57
N TRP A 135 2.86 12.94 14.41
CA TRP A 135 2.89 12.17 13.16
C TRP A 135 4.27 12.15 12.53
N SER A 136 4.95 13.30 12.49
CA SER A 136 6.34 13.38 12.07
C SER A 136 7.22 13.80 13.24
N PRO A 137 8.39 13.15 13.44
CA PRO A 137 9.37 13.62 14.41
C PRO A 137 9.94 15.00 14.06
N SER A 138 9.81 15.45 12.80
CA SER A 138 10.22 16.78 12.36
C SER A 138 9.27 17.89 12.80
N ASP A 139 8.06 17.55 13.26
CA ASP A 139 7.05 18.54 13.59
C ASP A 139 7.36 19.21 14.93
N SER A 140 7.43 20.55 14.89
CA SER A 140 7.75 21.36 16.07
C SER A 140 6.68 21.23 17.16
N GLN A 141 5.42 21.13 16.77
CA GLN A 141 4.28 21.04 17.69
C GLN A 141 3.67 19.64 17.70
N PRO A 142 3.36 19.08 18.89
CA PRO A 142 2.67 17.82 18.96
C PRO A 142 1.21 17.94 18.52
N THR A 143 0.72 16.91 17.84
CA THR A 143 -0.69 16.81 17.40
C THR A 143 -1.61 16.52 18.58
N LEU A 144 -1.14 15.68 19.51
CA LEU A 144 -1.81 15.40 20.78
C LEU A 144 -0.90 15.87 21.91
N SER A 145 -1.41 16.74 22.79
CA SER A 145 -0.69 17.23 23.97
C SER A 145 -1.54 17.06 25.23
N ASP A 146 -0.91 16.61 26.32
CA ASP A 146 -1.50 16.50 27.66
C ASP A 146 -2.83 15.73 27.74
N VAL A 147 -2.94 14.65 26.96
CA VAL A 147 -4.16 13.82 26.96
C VAL A 147 -4.17 12.88 28.16
N CYS A 148 -5.17 13.04 29.03
CA CYS A 148 -5.41 12.18 30.19
C CYS A 148 -6.88 11.75 30.25
N PHE A 149 -7.15 10.46 30.11
CA PHE A 149 -8.51 9.94 30.33
C PHE A 149 -8.50 8.48 30.76
N HIS A 150 -9.58 8.07 31.42
CA HIS A 150 -9.82 6.70 31.87
C HIS A 150 -11.27 6.32 31.56
N VAL A 151 -11.47 5.35 30.67
CA VAL A 151 -12.79 4.80 30.33
C VAL A 151 -12.94 3.44 31.01
N LYS A 152 -14.01 3.27 31.80
CA LYS A 152 -14.33 1.98 32.43
C LYS A 152 -14.95 1.02 31.41
N PRO A 153 -14.74 -0.30 31.56
CA PRO A 153 -15.45 -1.28 30.73
C PRO A 153 -16.97 -1.10 30.79
N GLY A 154 -17.65 -1.24 29.64
CA GLY A 154 -19.11 -1.07 29.53
C GLY A 154 -19.61 0.37 29.49
N ALA A 155 -18.73 1.38 29.54
CA ALA A 155 -19.12 2.78 29.38
C ALA A 155 -19.17 3.19 27.90
N LEU A 156 -20.26 3.86 27.50
CA LEU A 156 -20.34 4.55 26.21
C LEU A 156 -19.75 5.96 26.37
N CYS A 157 -18.61 6.21 25.72
CA CYS A 157 -17.96 7.52 25.70
C CYS A 157 -18.18 8.19 24.35
N ALA A 158 -18.44 9.51 24.36
CA ALA A 158 -18.52 10.33 23.16
C ALA A 158 -17.39 11.35 23.16
N ILE A 159 -16.67 11.45 22.04
CA ILE A 159 -15.64 12.47 21.83
C ILE A 159 -16.28 13.58 21.01
N ILE A 160 -16.30 14.80 21.57
CA ILE A 160 -16.82 16.00 20.91
C ILE A 160 -15.69 17.00 20.71
N GLY A 161 -15.75 17.75 19.61
CA GLY A 161 -14.75 18.74 19.27
C GLY A 161 -15.18 19.56 18.05
N PRO A 162 -14.59 20.74 17.84
CA PRO A 162 -14.88 21.55 16.67
C PRO A 162 -14.53 20.81 15.39
N VAL A 163 -15.44 20.83 14.41
CA VAL A 163 -15.22 20.24 13.08
C VAL A 163 -14.50 21.27 12.22
N GLY A 164 -13.25 21.00 11.87
CA GLY A 164 -12.53 21.82 10.89
C GLY A 164 -12.10 23.21 11.36
N SER A 165 -11.23 23.30 12.37
CA SER A 165 -10.30 24.43 12.50
C SER A 165 -9.38 24.39 11.26
N GLY A 166 -9.71 25.20 10.25
CA GLY A 166 -9.26 25.05 8.88
C GLY A 166 -7.77 25.28 8.63
N LYS A 167 -7.24 24.58 7.61
CA LYS A 167 -6.03 24.84 6.80
C LYS A 167 -4.75 25.17 7.60
N GLN A 168 -3.87 24.15 7.67
CA GLN A 168 -2.49 24.13 8.21
C GLN A 168 -2.32 23.83 9.71
N ASP A 169 -3.40 23.62 10.46
CA ASP A 169 -3.33 23.47 11.93
C ASP A 169 -3.52 22.02 12.44
N PRO A 170 -2.78 21.59 13.48
CA PRO A 170 -2.73 20.23 14.06
C PRO A 170 -4.04 19.74 14.72
N CYS A 171 -5.15 20.47 14.61
CA CYS A 171 -6.40 20.22 15.34
C CYS A 171 -7.38 19.30 14.60
N LEU A 172 -7.42 19.31 13.25
CA LEU A 172 -8.25 18.40 12.45
C LEU A 172 -7.87 16.92 12.64
N PHE A 173 -6.63 16.71 13.08
CA PHE A 173 -6.10 15.42 13.42
C PHE A 173 -6.47 14.98 14.83
N PHE A 174 -6.98 15.81 15.74
CA PHE A 174 -7.05 15.44 17.17
C PHE A 174 -7.93 14.20 17.42
N GLN A 175 -9.15 14.15 16.89
CA GLN A 175 -10.06 13.02 17.11
C GLN A 175 -9.59 11.73 16.44
N SER A 176 -9.15 11.84 15.18
CA SER A 176 -8.61 10.72 14.43
C SER A 176 -7.31 10.22 15.07
N SER A 177 -6.39 11.12 15.43
CA SER A 177 -5.10 10.82 16.08
C SER A 177 -5.28 10.22 17.45
N LEU A 178 -6.26 10.68 18.24
CA LEU A 178 -6.57 10.08 19.53
C LEU A 178 -6.99 8.61 19.35
N LEU A 179 -7.85 8.33 18.37
CA LEU A 179 -8.27 6.97 18.07
C LEU A 179 -7.12 6.13 17.49
N GLN A 180 -6.30 6.70 16.61
CA GLN A 180 -5.10 6.05 16.08
C GLN A 180 -4.05 5.77 17.17
N ALA A 181 -3.93 6.65 18.17
CA ALA A 181 -3.09 6.43 19.34
C ALA A 181 -3.62 5.26 20.17
N VAL A 182 -4.94 5.17 20.41
CA VAL A 182 -5.57 4.02 21.08
C VAL A 182 -5.38 2.72 20.29
N LEU A 183 -5.43 2.77 18.96
CA LEU A 183 -5.17 1.63 18.07
C LEU A 183 -3.69 1.22 18.06
N GLY A 184 -2.78 2.12 18.44
CA GLY A 184 -1.33 1.91 18.42
C GLY A 184 -0.66 2.26 17.09
N GLU A 185 -1.40 2.85 16.14
CA GLU A 185 -0.87 3.34 14.86
C GLU A 185 -0.07 4.65 15.03
N LEU A 186 -0.45 5.46 16.03
CA LEU A 186 0.27 6.68 16.39
C LEU A 186 1.03 6.46 17.71
N PRO A 187 2.36 6.25 17.70
CA PRO A 187 3.13 6.04 18.91
C PRO A 187 3.14 7.29 19.79
N LEU A 188 3.04 7.09 21.11
CA LEU A 188 3.20 8.16 22.09
C LEU A 188 4.69 8.46 22.28
N GLU A 189 5.10 9.73 22.17
CA GLU A 189 6.44 10.18 22.53
C GLU A 189 6.62 10.21 24.06
N THR A 190 5.58 10.66 24.76
CA THR A 190 5.55 10.71 26.23
C THR A 190 4.22 10.19 26.76
N GLY A 191 4.25 9.62 27.97
CA GLY A 191 3.07 9.10 28.65
C GLY A 191 2.91 7.59 28.55
N SER A 192 1.77 7.08 29.02
CA SER A 192 1.46 5.65 29.00
C SER A 192 0.04 5.39 28.52
N LEU A 193 -0.12 4.47 27.56
CA LEU A 193 -1.39 3.95 27.08
C LEU A 193 -1.56 2.50 27.55
N GLN A 194 -2.68 2.21 28.20
CA GLN A 194 -3.08 0.86 28.63
C GLN A 194 -4.47 0.54 28.04
N VAL A 195 -4.56 -0.53 27.24
CA VAL A 195 -5.80 -1.02 26.61
C VAL A 195 -5.89 -2.54 26.75
N ASP A 196 -6.62 -3.07 27.73
CA ASP A 196 -6.59 -4.51 28.01
C ASP A 196 -7.72 -5.26 27.27
N SER A 197 -7.71 -5.27 25.94
CA SER A 197 -8.64 -6.07 25.11
C SER A 197 -8.30 -6.05 23.61
N ASP A 198 -8.97 -6.91 22.86
CA ASP A 198 -9.15 -6.75 21.41
C ASP A 198 -9.92 -5.46 21.11
N ILE A 199 -9.61 -4.82 19.98
CA ILE A 199 -10.22 -3.56 19.56
C ILE A 199 -10.93 -3.80 18.22
N SER A 200 -12.19 -3.36 18.11
CA SER A 200 -12.88 -3.21 16.84
C SER A 200 -12.91 -1.74 16.43
N TYR A 201 -12.63 -1.47 15.15
CA TYR A 201 -12.56 -0.12 14.62
C TYR A 201 -13.46 0.02 13.39
N ALA A 202 -14.20 1.13 13.33
CA ALA A 202 -14.98 1.55 12.18
C ALA A 202 -14.45 2.91 11.72
N SER A 203 -13.74 2.93 10.60
CA SER A 203 -13.17 4.16 10.03
C SER A 203 -14.21 5.14 9.49
N GLN A 204 -13.87 6.43 9.55
CA GLN A 204 -14.67 7.52 8.96
C GLN A 204 -14.85 7.34 7.45
N GLU A 205 -13.76 7.00 6.75
CA GLU A 205 -13.80 6.56 5.35
C GLU A 205 -13.89 5.03 5.33
N PRO A 206 -15.05 4.44 5.01
CA PRO A 206 -15.24 3.00 5.07
C PRO A 206 -14.41 2.30 3.98
N TRP A 207 -13.54 1.39 4.41
CA TRP A 207 -12.77 0.54 3.50
C TRP A 207 -13.43 -0.83 3.33
N LEU A 208 -13.75 -1.16 2.07
CA LEU A 208 -14.27 -2.45 1.63
C LEU A 208 -13.28 -3.06 0.63
N PHE A 209 -13.04 -4.37 0.76
CA PHE A 209 -12.20 -5.12 -0.17
C PHE A 209 -13.04 -5.80 -1.25
N VAL A 210 -12.38 -6.19 -2.33
CA VAL A 210 -13.03 -6.87 -3.46
C VAL A 210 -13.58 -8.22 -2.99
N GLY A 211 -14.91 -8.36 -3.04
CA GLY A 211 -15.59 -9.55 -2.53
C GLY A 211 -17.08 -9.33 -2.35
N SER A 212 -17.79 -10.35 -1.84
CA SER A 212 -19.22 -10.19 -1.55
C SER A 212 -19.46 -9.25 -0.36
N VAL A 213 -20.66 -8.65 -0.28
CA VAL A 213 -21.09 -7.86 0.89
C VAL A 213 -21.00 -8.73 2.16
N ARG A 214 -21.44 -9.99 2.09
CA ARG A 214 -21.32 -10.94 3.19
C ARG A 214 -19.87 -11.13 3.64
N GLN A 215 -18.94 -11.32 2.71
CA GLN A 215 -17.53 -11.54 3.04
C GLN A 215 -16.90 -10.28 3.66
N ASN A 216 -17.28 -9.10 3.20
CA ASN A 216 -16.87 -7.83 3.80
C ASN A 216 -17.35 -7.68 5.25
N ILE A 217 -18.57 -8.14 5.56
CA ILE A 217 -19.11 -8.14 6.93
C ILE A 217 -18.44 -9.21 7.79
N LEU A 218 -18.24 -10.43 7.27
CA LEU A 218 -17.64 -11.55 8.01
C LEU A 218 -16.15 -11.35 8.29
N PHE A 219 -15.40 -10.73 7.37
CA PHE A 219 -13.98 -10.43 7.52
C PHE A 219 -13.13 -11.62 7.99
N GLY A 220 -13.32 -12.79 7.37
CA GLY A 220 -12.61 -14.02 7.70
C GLY A 220 -13.21 -14.86 8.85
N GLN A 221 -14.25 -14.36 9.52
CA GLN A 221 -14.95 -15.10 10.57
C GLN A 221 -15.94 -16.14 10.00
N PRO A 222 -16.21 -17.24 10.75
CA PRO A 222 -17.18 -18.24 10.32
C PRO A 222 -18.59 -17.64 10.24
N TYR A 223 -19.36 -18.09 9.26
CA TYR A 223 -20.73 -17.63 9.08
C TYR A 223 -21.68 -18.25 10.12
N GLU A 224 -22.08 -17.47 11.11
CA GLU A 224 -23.12 -17.84 12.07
C GLU A 224 -24.43 -17.11 11.77
N LYS A 225 -25.44 -17.85 11.29
CA LYS A 225 -26.69 -17.29 10.77
C LYS A 225 -27.40 -16.36 11.77
N LYS A 226 -27.47 -16.73 13.06
CA LYS A 226 -28.17 -15.95 14.09
C LYS A 226 -27.50 -14.59 14.32
N LYS A 227 -26.19 -14.59 14.60
CA LYS A 227 -25.41 -13.36 14.82
C LYS A 227 -25.39 -12.48 13.57
N TYR A 228 -25.22 -13.08 12.39
CA TYR A 228 -25.22 -12.34 11.14
C TYR A 228 -26.55 -11.62 10.89
N GLN A 229 -27.68 -12.31 11.06
CA GLN A 229 -29.02 -11.72 10.90
C GLN A 229 -29.28 -10.61 11.93
N GLU A 230 -28.85 -10.79 13.17
CA GLU A 230 -28.95 -9.77 14.21
C GLU A 230 -28.16 -8.50 13.84
N VAL A 231 -26.90 -8.64 13.42
CA VAL A 231 -26.06 -7.50 13.00
C VAL A 231 -26.65 -6.76 11.81
N VAL A 232 -27.14 -7.51 10.80
CA VAL A 232 -27.78 -6.92 9.61
C VAL A 232 -29.03 -6.13 9.99
N ARG A 233 -29.83 -6.63 10.94
CA ARG A 233 -31.02 -5.96 11.46
C ARG A 233 -30.66 -4.69 12.25
N VAL A 234 -29.72 -4.79 13.19
CA VAL A 234 -29.28 -3.65 14.04
C VAL A 234 -28.66 -2.53 13.20
N CYS A 235 -27.90 -2.88 12.16
CA CYS A 235 -27.31 -1.89 11.25
C CYS A 235 -28.30 -1.37 10.19
N ALA A 236 -29.56 -1.82 10.21
CA ALA A 236 -30.58 -1.48 9.21
C ALA A 236 -30.18 -1.77 7.75
N LEU A 237 -29.37 -2.82 7.51
CA LEU A 237 -28.96 -3.25 6.16
C LEU A 237 -30.02 -4.05 5.42
N GLU A 238 -31.07 -4.54 6.07
CA GLU A 238 -32.07 -5.43 5.46
C GLU A 238 -32.65 -4.86 4.16
N ARG A 239 -33.00 -3.56 4.16
CA ARG A 239 -33.51 -2.86 2.98
C ARG A 239 -32.46 -2.71 1.89
N ASP A 240 -31.21 -2.43 2.25
CA ASP A 240 -30.12 -2.32 1.27
C ASP A 240 -29.87 -3.66 0.58
N LEU A 241 -29.86 -4.76 1.35
CA LEU A 241 -29.68 -6.10 0.82
C LEU A 241 -30.83 -6.50 -0.11
N GLN A 242 -32.07 -6.11 0.17
CA GLN A 242 -33.20 -6.36 -0.73
C GLN A 242 -33.09 -5.62 -2.08
N LEU A 243 -32.45 -4.45 -2.08
CA LEU A 243 -32.23 -3.65 -3.29
C LEU A 243 -31.05 -4.17 -4.12
N PHE A 244 -30.14 -4.94 -3.52
CA PHE A 244 -28.99 -5.48 -4.24
C PHE A 244 -29.42 -6.64 -5.17
N PRO A 245 -28.86 -6.72 -6.40
CA PRO A 245 -29.26 -7.74 -7.39
C PRO A 245 -29.16 -9.19 -6.88
N TYR A 246 -28.18 -9.47 -6.02
CA TYR A 246 -27.94 -10.80 -5.45
C TYR A 246 -27.93 -10.79 -3.91
N GLY A 247 -28.59 -9.81 -3.30
CA GLY A 247 -28.60 -9.67 -1.85
C GLY A 247 -27.19 -9.52 -1.26
N ASP A 248 -26.92 -10.26 -0.19
CA ASP A 248 -25.63 -10.26 0.49
C ASP A 248 -24.49 -10.95 -0.28
N LYS A 249 -24.82 -11.67 -1.35
CA LYS A 249 -23.84 -12.27 -2.27
C LYS A 249 -23.39 -11.31 -3.38
N THR A 250 -23.96 -10.11 -3.43
CA THR A 250 -23.58 -9.10 -4.42
C THR A 250 -22.10 -8.76 -4.27
N ILE A 251 -21.39 -8.76 -5.39
CA ILE A 251 -19.95 -8.48 -5.44
C ILE A 251 -19.74 -6.97 -5.39
N VAL A 252 -18.88 -6.55 -4.48
CA VAL A 252 -18.41 -5.18 -4.31
C VAL A 252 -17.05 -5.06 -5.00
N GLY A 253 -16.93 -4.14 -5.96
CA GLY A 253 -15.68 -3.85 -6.66
C GLY A 253 -14.69 -3.08 -5.78
N GLU A 254 -13.52 -2.74 -6.34
CA GLU A 254 -12.50 -1.97 -5.61
C GLU A 254 -13.06 -0.69 -5.00
N ARG A 255 -12.80 -0.46 -3.70
CA ARG A 255 -13.30 0.68 -2.90
C ARG A 255 -14.84 0.84 -2.87
N GLY A 256 -15.58 -0.18 -3.31
CA GLY A 256 -17.04 -0.21 -3.29
C GLY A 256 -17.72 0.92 -4.05
N VAL A 257 -17.18 1.32 -5.20
CA VAL A 257 -17.72 2.43 -6.03
C VAL A 257 -19.19 2.20 -6.43
N SER A 258 -19.65 0.96 -6.49
CA SER A 258 -21.05 0.61 -6.76
C SER A 258 -22.03 0.93 -5.62
N LEU A 259 -21.53 1.29 -4.43
CA LEU A 259 -22.33 1.52 -3.23
C LEU A 259 -22.35 3.00 -2.83
N SER A 260 -23.49 3.45 -2.31
CA SER A 260 -23.57 4.80 -1.73
C SER A 260 -22.67 4.93 -0.49
N GLY A 261 -22.25 6.16 -0.16
CA GLY A 261 -21.45 6.43 1.04
C GLY A 261 -22.08 5.89 2.33
N GLY A 262 -23.38 6.06 2.49
CA GLY A 262 -24.12 5.54 3.65
C GLY A 262 -24.17 4.02 3.72
N GLN A 263 -24.32 3.33 2.58
CA GLN A 263 -24.27 1.86 2.54
C GLN A 263 -22.89 1.34 2.92
N ARG A 264 -21.82 1.95 2.40
CA ARG A 264 -20.45 1.58 2.78
C ARG A 264 -20.20 1.78 4.27
N ALA A 265 -20.67 2.90 4.84
CA ALA A 265 -20.56 3.17 6.27
C ALA A 265 -21.30 2.12 7.12
N ARG A 266 -22.53 1.75 6.73
CA ARG A 266 -23.31 0.70 7.41
C ARG A 266 -22.63 -0.68 7.34
N ILE A 267 -22.07 -1.05 6.19
CA ILE A 267 -21.32 -2.32 6.04
C ILE A 267 -20.08 -2.32 6.93
N ASN A 268 -19.34 -1.21 6.99
CA ASN A 268 -18.18 -1.06 7.86
C ASN A 268 -18.55 -1.20 9.34
N LEU A 269 -19.64 -0.56 9.75
CA LEU A 269 -20.17 -0.67 11.12
C LEU A 269 -20.61 -2.11 11.44
N ALA A 270 -21.28 -2.78 10.50
CA ALA A 270 -21.70 -4.18 10.65
C ALA A 270 -20.50 -5.11 10.88
N ARG A 271 -19.38 -4.88 10.18
CA ARG A 271 -18.12 -5.62 10.40
C ARG A 271 -17.61 -5.45 11.84
N SER A 272 -17.54 -4.22 12.34
CA SER A 272 -17.03 -3.94 13.70
C SER A 272 -17.94 -4.51 14.79
N LEU A 273 -19.26 -4.49 14.58
CA LEU A 273 -20.24 -5.07 15.51
C LEU A 273 -20.23 -6.60 15.51
N LEU A 274 -20.06 -7.23 14.34
CA LEU A 274 -19.97 -8.69 14.26
C LEU A 274 -18.76 -9.20 15.06
N PHE A 275 -17.61 -8.54 14.92
CA PHE A 275 -16.41 -8.87 15.70
C PHE A 275 -16.68 -8.77 17.21
N TYR A 276 -17.33 -7.68 17.64
CA TYR A 276 -17.69 -7.48 19.05
C TYR A 276 -18.57 -8.63 19.60
N LEU A 277 -19.59 -9.06 18.87
CA LEU A 277 -20.47 -10.17 19.30
C LEU A 277 -19.75 -11.52 19.36
N ILE A 278 -18.78 -11.76 18.48
CA ILE A 278 -17.99 -12.99 18.49
C ILE A 278 -17.07 -13.00 19.71
N SER A 279 -16.34 -11.91 19.97
CA SER A 279 -15.46 -11.81 21.15
C SER A 279 -16.24 -11.93 22.46
N TYR A 280 -17.44 -11.34 22.56
CA TYR A 280 -18.28 -11.45 23.76
C TYR A 280 -18.77 -12.88 24.01
N SER A 281 -19.12 -13.62 22.95
CA SER A 281 -19.57 -15.01 23.01
C SER A 281 -18.47 -16.01 23.36
N ILE A 282 -17.19 -15.65 23.24
CA ILE A 282 -16.05 -16.50 23.64
C ILE A 282 -15.73 -16.31 25.14
N ILE A 283 -16.10 -15.15 25.71
CA ILE A 283 -15.81 -14.79 27.10
C ILE A 283 -16.92 -15.25 28.07
N THR A 284 -18.12 -15.55 27.56
CA THR A 284 -19.29 -16.03 28.34
C THR A 284 -19.45 -17.53 28.21
#